data_AF-A0A941W4X4-F1
#
_entry.id   AF-A0A941W4X4-F1
#
_cell.length_a   1.000
_cell.length_b   1.000
_cell.length_c   1.000
_cell.angle_alpha   90.00
_cell.angle_beta   90.00
_cell.angle_gamma   90.00
#
_symmetry.space_group_name_H-M   'P 1'
#
loop_
_entity.id
_entity.type
_entity.pdbx_description
1 polymer ?
#
loop_
_entity_poly.entity_id
_entity_poly.type
_entity_poly.pdbx_seq_one_letter_code
_entity_poly.pdbx_strand_id
1 'polypeptide(L)'
;MMEFRFVQYLLRVVTIILVSGCVMDSKVVRLKYAAINGDTDTVKSVLAEGGDVNINIKDENGNTALMHAAAGSKVDIAKILIDAGANVNAKNRKRDTALIIAAWHGQVNMVEALINAGADVSVKNKDGNTALKIAAEINDQKKITSLLVEAGAVK
;
A
#
# COMPACT_ATOMS: atom_id res chain seq x y z
N MET A 1 48.33 0.09 -3.44
CA MET A 1 47.11 0.56 -2.73
C MET A 1 46.08 1.19 -3.68
N MET A 2 45.99 0.71 -4.94
CA MET A 2 45.07 1.22 -5.98
C MET A 2 43.92 0.24 -6.25
N GLU A 3 44.19 -1.06 -6.12
CA GLU A 3 43.23 -2.17 -6.25
C GLU A 3 41.98 -2.02 -5.36
N PHE A 4 42.10 -1.63 -4.09
CA PHE A 4 40.93 -1.56 -3.20
C PHE A 4 39.97 -0.41 -3.54
N ARG A 5 40.51 0.75 -3.98
CA ARG A 5 39.67 1.87 -4.45
C ARG A 5 39.08 1.57 -5.82
N PHE A 6 39.80 0.82 -6.67
CA PHE A 6 39.31 0.35 -7.97
C PHE A 6 38.19 -0.69 -7.81
N VAL A 7 38.30 -1.63 -6.86
CA VAL A 7 37.25 -2.61 -6.54
C VAL A 7 36.04 -1.95 -5.87
N GLN A 8 36.23 -0.98 -4.98
CA GLN A 8 35.12 -0.19 -4.41
C GLN A 8 34.45 0.72 -5.45
N TYR A 9 35.23 1.31 -6.36
CA TYR A 9 34.72 2.09 -7.49
C TYR A 9 33.97 1.18 -8.47
N LEU A 10 34.50 0.00 -8.78
CA LEU A 10 33.83 -1.00 -9.61
C LEU A 10 32.57 -1.54 -8.93
N LEU A 11 32.55 -1.77 -7.61
CA LEU A 11 31.34 -2.14 -6.87
C LEU A 11 30.31 -1.01 -6.86
N ARG A 12 30.71 0.25 -6.72
CA ARG A 12 29.79 1.41 -6.79
C ARG A 12 29.29 1.65 -8.21
N VAL A 13 30.15 1.53 -9.22
CA VAL A 13 29.78 1.68 -10.63
C VAL A 13 28.94 0.50 -11.10
N VAL A 14 29.23 -0.73 -10.66
CA VAL A 14 28.37 -1.91 -10.89
C VAL A 14 27.07 -1.77 -10.14
N THR A 15 27.04 -1.24 -8.91
CA THR A 15 25.78 -0.93 -8.22
C THR A 15 25.02 0.18 -8.95
N ILE A 16 25.68 1.24 -9.45
CA ILE A 16 25.05 2.33 -10.22
C ILE A 16 24.59 1.86 -11.61
N ILE A 17 25.31 0.95 -12.28
CA ILE A 17 24.93 0.33 -13.55
C ILE A 17 23.84 -0.74 -13.33
N LEU A 18 23.86 -1.46 -12.21
CA LEU A 18 22.74 -2.30 -11.75
C LEU A 18 21.57 -1.45 -11.21
N VAL A 19 21.75 -0.16 -10.94
CA VAL A 19 20.65 0.75 -10.54
C VAL A 19 20.13 1.56 -11.74
N SER A 20 20.96 1.80 -12.76
CA SER A 20 20.62 2.58 -13.97
C SER A 20 20.31 1.71 -15.21
N GLY A 21 20.79 0.45 -15.22
CA GLY A 21 20.65 -0.52 -16.31
C GLY A 21 20.00 -1.86 -15.90
N CYS A 22 19.74 -2.07 -14.61
CA CYS A 22 18.72 -3.05 -14.20
C CYS A 22 17.38 -2.36 -14.40
N VAL A 23 16.77 -2.70 -15.51
CA VAL A 23 15.43 -2.33 -15.89
C VAL A 23 14.53 -2.30 -14.65
N MET A 24 13.80 -1.20 -14.43
CA MET A 24 12.59 -1.22 -13.61
C MET A 24 11.51 -2.06 -14.33
N ASP A 25 11.81 -3.34 -14.62
CA ASP A 25 11.05 -4.20 -15.54
C ASP A 25 9.87 -4.92 -14.89
N SER A 26 9.39 -4.40 -13.78
CA SER A 26 7.98 -4.61 -13.55
C SER A 26 7.36 -3.26 -13.28
N LYS A 27 6.45 -2.85 -14.16
CA LYS A 27 5.50 -1.76 -13.94
C LYS A 27 4.95 -1.78 -12.51
N VAL A 28 4.81 -2.98 -11.95
CA VAL A 28 4.58 -3.33 -10.54
C VAL A 28 5.53 -2.64 -9.54
N VAL A 29 6.84 -2.77 -9.69
CA VAL A 29 7.82 -2.15 -8.78
C VAL A 29 7.73 -0.63 -8.87
N ARG A 30 7.60 -0.08 -10.09
CA ARG A 30 7.37 1.37 -10.31
C ARG A 30 6.09 1.83 -9.61
N LEU A 31 4.98 1.12 -9.80
CA LEU A 31 3.68 1.42 -9.20
C LEU A 31 3.75 1.42 -7.66
N LYS A 32 4.44 0.42 -7.08
CA LYS A 32 4.65 0.35 -5.63
C LYS A 32 5.42 1.56 -5.11
N TYR A 33 6.57 1.89 -5.72
CA TYR A 33 7.38 3.03 -5.28
C TYR A 33 6.62 4.35 -5.42
N ALA A 34 5.88 4.54 -6.51
CA ALA A 34 5.04 5.72 -6.71
C ALA A 34 3.95 5.82 -5.63
N ALA A 35 3.32 4.69 -5.28
CA ALA A 35 2.30 4.65 -4.24
C ALA A 35 2.84 5.00 -2.84
N ILE A 36 4.05 4.54 -2.51
CA ILE A 36 4.75 4.87 -1.26
C ILE A 36 5.10 6.37 -1.21
N ASN A 37 5.65 6.89 -2.30
CA ASN A 37 6.19 8.26 -2.34
C ASN A 37 5.11 9.34 -2.49
N GLY A 38 3.88 8.99 -2.85
CA GLY A 38 2.86 9.99 -3.11
C GLY A 38 2.85 10.50 -4.56
N ASP A 39 3.56 9.84 -5.47
CA ASP A 39 3.73 10.28 -6.86
C ASP A 39 2.54 9.86 -7.73
N THR A 40 1.52 10.73 -7.76
CA THR A 40 0.28 10.52 -8.50
C THR A 40 0.48 10.47 -10.01
N ASP A 41 1.42 11.25 -10.54
CA ASP A 41 1.70 11.31 -11.98
C ASP A 41 2.34 10.02 -12.47
N THR A 42 3.29 9.46 -11.71
CA THR A 42 3.86 8.15 -12.03
C THR A 42 2.82 7.03 -11.90
N VAL A 43 1.95 7.07 -10.88
CA VAL A 43 0.86 6.08 -10.77
C VAL A 43 -0.04 6.13 -12.00
N LYS A 44 -0.50 7.32 -12.41
CA LYS A 44 -1.35 7.49 -13.60
C LYS A 44 -0.64 7.06 -14.88
N SER A 45 0.63 7.44 -15.04
CA SER A 45 1.44 7.08 -16.19
C SER A 45 1.58 5.55 -16.33
N VAL A 46 1.93 4.86 -15.24
CA VAL A 46 2.08 3.40 -15.23
C VAL A 46 0.77 2.68 -15.54
N LEU A 47 -0.38 3.21 -15.08
CA LEU A 47 -1.70 2.67 -15.40
C LEU A 47 -2.15 2.96 -16.83
N ALA A 48 -1.77 4.13 -17.38
CA ALA A 48 -2.07 4.53 -18.75
C ALA A 48 -1.15 3.86 -19.79
N GLU A 49 0.04 3.40 -19.39
CA GLU A 49 1.07 2.81 -20.25
C GLU A 49 0.64 1.52 -20.98
N GLY A 50 -0.59 1.02 -20.83
CA GLY A 50 -1.13 -0.11 -21.58
C GLY A 50 -0.42 -1.45 -21.31
N GLY A 51 -1.16 -2.48 -20.89
CA GLY A 51 -0.64 -3.82 -20.63
C GLY A 51 -1.11 -4.39 -19.30
N ASP A 52 -0.91 -5.69 -19.10
CA ASP A 52 -1.30 -6.45 -17.90
C ASP A 52 -0.49 -6.04 -16.65
N VAL A 53 -0.71 -4.82 -16.16
CA VAL A 53 -0.21 -4.41 -14.85
C VAL A 53 -1.07 -5.11 -13.81
N ASN A 54 -0.51 -6.15 -13.18
CA ASN A 54 -1.14 -6.75 -12.01
C ASN A 54 -1.04 -5.78 -10.81
N ILE A 55 -2.06 -4.95 -10.65
CA ILE A 55 -2.20 -3.97 -9.55
C ILE A 55 -2.26 -4.63 -8.16
N ASN A 56 -2.58 -5.93 -8.11
CA ASN A 56 -2.76 -6.73 -6.90
C ASN A 56 -1.53 -7.54 -6.51
N ILE A 57 -0.40 -7.30 -7.17
CA ILE A 57 0.89 -7.85 -6.79
C ILE A 57 1.24 -7.50 -5.34
N LYS A 58 1.93 -8.44 -4.70
CA LYS A 58 2.34 -8.35 -3.31
C LYS A 58 3.85 -8.30 -3.21
N ASP A 59 4.34 -7.51 -2.26
CA ASP A 59 5.75 -7.54 -1.87
C ASP A 59 6.07 -8.77 -0.99
N GLU A 60 7.31 -8.86 -0.53
CA GLU A 60 7.78 -9.94 0.35
C GLU A 60 7.00 -10.03 1.67
N ASN A 61 6.34 -8.96 2.12
CA ASN A 61 5.49 -8.95 3.30
C ASN A 61 4.02 -9.26 2.98
N GLY A 62 3.70 -9.46 1.71
CA GLY A 62 2.34 -9.66 1.23
C GLY A 62 1.57 -8.37 0.98
N ASN A 63 2.21 -7.20 1.08
CA ASN A 63 1.52 -5.92 0.95
C ASN A 63 1.33 -5.53 -0.52
N THR A 64 0.16 -4.98 -0.84
CA THR A 64 -0.14 -4.41 -2.17
C THR A 64 0.17 -2.91 -2.20
N ALA A 65 0.17 -2.31 -3.39
CA ALA A 65 0.31 -0.85 -3.54
C ALA A 65 -0.77 -0.08 -2.74
N LEU A 66 -2.00 -0.59 -2.68
CA LEU A 66 -3.09 0.01 -1.91
C LEU A 66 -2.80 0.00 -0.40
N MET A 67 -2.20 -1.08 0.13
CA MET A 67 -1.79 -1.15 1.54
C MET A 67 -0.70 -0.14 1.87
N HIS A 68 0.26 0.06 0.96
CA HIS A 68 1.30 1.09 1.12
C HIS A 68 0.70 2.51 1.08
N ALA A 69 -0.24 2.76 0.17
CA ALA A 69 -0.99 4.02 0.13
C ALA A 69 -1.78 4.27 1.44
N ALA A 70 -2.39 3.21 2.00
CA ALA A 70 -3.07 3.25 3.30
C ALA A 70 -2.10 3.46 4.47
N ALA A 71 -0.88 2.92 4.45
CA ALA A 71 0.11 3.23 5.47
C ALA A 71 0.56 4.70 5.40
N GLY A 72 0.70 5.25 4.19
CA GLY A 72 1.18 6.61 3.94
C GLY A 72 0.13 7.72 3.91
N SER A 73 -1.15 7.43 4.20
CA SER A 73 -2.28 8.38 4.09
C SER A 73 -2.42 9.02 2.70
N LYS A 74 -2.07 8.27 1.65
CA LYS A 74 -2.10 8.73 0.27
C LYS A 74 -3.47 8.49 -0.36
N VAL A 75 -4.48 9.21 0.11
CA VAL A 75 -5.90 9.01 -0.28
C VAL A 75 -6.10 9.12 -1.79
N ASP A 76 -5.47 10.09 -2.45
CA ASP A 76 -5.62 10.28 -3.89
C ASP A 76 -5.06 9.10 -4.70
N ILE A 77 -3.93 8.55 -4.27
CA ILE A 77 -3.37 7.33 -4.87
C ILE A 77 -4.26 6.14 -4.60
N ALA A 78 -4.77 5.99 -3.37
CA ALA A 78 -5.67 4.88 -3.05
C ALA A 78 -6.90 4.90 -3.97
N LYS A 79 -7.50 6.08 -4.20
CA LYS A 79 -8.61 6.24 -5.16
C LYS A 79 -8.22 5.81 -6.58
N ILE A 80 -7.08 6.30 -7.09
CA ILE A 80 -6.60 5.91 -8.43
C ILE A 80 -6.37 4.39 -8.52
N LEU A 81 -5.80 3.78 -7.49
CA LEU A 81 -5.56 2.32 -7.47
C LEU A 81 -6.88 1.54 -7.43
N ILE A 82 -7.86 2.00 -6.64
CA ILE A 82 -9.20 1.40 -6.55
C ILE A 82 -9.91 1.48 -7.90
N ASP A 83 -9.91 2.66 -8.54
CA ASP A 83 -10.52 2.88 -9.85
C ASP A 83 -9.88 1.99 -10.93
N ALA A 84 -8.59 1.68 -10.77
CA ALA A 84 -7.85 0.75 -11.62
C ALA A 84 -8.03 -0.75 -11.26
N GLY A 85 -8.95 -1.09 -10.34
CA GLY A 85 -9.29 -2.47 -10.00
C GLY A 85 -8.43 -3.10 -8.90
N ALA A 86 -7.81 -2.29 -8.02
CA ALA A 86 -7.15 -2.83 -6.84
C ALA A 86 -8.13 -3.57 -5.93
N ASN A 87 -7.72 -4.75 -5.47
CA ASN A 87 -8.46 -5.56 -4.52
C ASN A 87 -8.34 -4.93 -3.12
N VAL A 88 -9.39 -4.21 -2.74
CA VAL A 88 -9.56 -3.54 -1.44
C VAL A 88 -9.44 -4.51 -0.26
N ASN A 89 -9.83 -5.77 -0.48
CA ASN A 89 -9.88 -6.83 0.53
C ASN A 89 -8.68 -7.78 0.48
N ALA A 90 -7.63 -7.42 -0.28
CA ALA A 90 -6.38 -8.16 -0.26
C ALA A 90 -5.83 -8.25 1.17
N LYS A 91 -5.19 -9.38 1.48
CA LYS A 91 -4.59 -9.67 2.79
C LYS A 91 -3.09 -9.84 2.66
N ASN A 92 -2.33 -9.18 3.52
CA ASN A 92 -0.89 -9.37 3.63
C ASN A 92 -0.54 -10.63 4.45
N ARG A 93 0.74 -10.89 4.71
CA ARG A 93 1.18 -12.04 5.52
C ARG A 93 0.69 -12.00 6.97
N LYS A 94 0.33 -10.83 7.51
CA LYS A 94 -0.31 -10.64 8.82
C LYS A 94 -1.84 -10.72 8.76
N ARG A 95 -2.40 -11.00 7.59
CA ARG A 95 -3.83 -10.95 7.30
C ARG A 95 -4.44 -9.56 7.47
N ASP A 96 -3.64 -8.51 7.50
CA ASP A 96 -4.12 -7.14 7.48
C ASP A 96 -4.61 -6.78 6.07
N THR A 97 -5.71 -6.04 6.02
CA THR A 97 -6.22 -5.36 4.82
C THR A 97 -5.78 -3.90 4.81
N ALA A 98 -5.96 -3.21 3.68
CA ALA A 98 -5.74 -1.76 3.63
C ALA A 98 -6.59 -1.01 4.69
N LEU A 99 -7.81 -1.48 4.97
CA LEU A 99 -8.70 -0.91 5.98
C LEU A 99 -8.14 -1.06 7.39
N ILE A 100 -7.61 -2.24 7.73
CA ILE A 100 -6.98 -2.51 9.03
C ILE A 100 -5.75 -1.61 9.23
N ILE A 101 -4.92 -1.46 8.20
CA ILE A 101 -3.75 -0.57 8.23
C ILE A 101 -4.19 0.89 8.43
N ALA A 102 -5.18 1.37 7.67
CA ALA A 102 -5.70 2.73 7.79
C ALA A 102 -6.28 3.03 9.19
N ALA A 103 -7.00 2.07 9.79
CA ALA A 103 -7.52 2.17 11.15
C ALA A 103 -6.36 2.24 12.18
N TRP A 104 -5.34 1.39 12.03
CA TRP A 104 -4.18 1.40 12.92
C TRP A 104 -3.45 2.75 12.94
N HIS A 105 -3.39 3.42 11.78
CA HIS A 105 -2.79 4.76 11.64
C HIS A 105 -3.75 5.92 11.91
N GLY A 106 -5.02 5.68 12.23
CA GLY A 106 -6.00 6.73 12.54
C GLY A 106 -6.40 7.59 11.35
N GLN A 107 -6.32 7.06 10.13
CA GLN A 107 -6.54 7.83 8.91
C GLN A 107 -8.00 7.84 8.49
N VAL A 108 -8.77 8.80 9.02
CA VAL A 108 -10.22 8.92 8.78
C VAL A 108 -10.57 8.92 7.29
N ASN A 109 -9.95 9.78 6.49
CA ASN A 109 -10.27 9.92 5.07
C ASN A 109 -9.93 8.67 4.25
N MET A 110 -8.89 7.94 4.66
CA MET A 110 -8.51 6.68 4.02
C MET A 110 -9.51 5.57 4.36
N VAL A 111 -9.93 5.48 5.63
CA VAL A 111 -10.98 4.55 6.06
C VAL A 111 -12.26 4.80 5.28
N GLU A 112 -12.70 6.05 5.18
CA GLU A 112 -13.89 6.42 4.41
C GLU A 112 -13.78 6.03 2.93
N ALA A 113 -12.65 6.33 2.29
CA ALA A 113 -12.41 5.95 0.89
C ALA A 113 -12.46 4.42 0.67
N LEU A 114 -11.88 3.65 1.60
CA LEU A 114 -11.86 2.19 1.52
C LEU A 114 -13.25 1.58 1.76
N ILE A 115 -14.02 2.09 2.73
CA ILE A 115 -15.40 1.67 2.98
C ILE A 115 -16.28 1.93 1.75
N ASN A 116 -16.20 3.13 1.17
CA ASN A 116 -16.94 3.49 -0.04
C ASN A 116 -16.55 2.61 -1.24
N ALA A 117 -15.33 2.09 -1.26
CA ALA A 117 -14.85 1.14 -2.26
C ALA A 117 -15.23 -0.34 -1.98
N GLY A 118 -16.05 -0.61 -0.97
CA GLY A 118 -16.51 -1.96 -0.63
C GLY A 118 -15.53 -2.77 0.21
N ALA A 119 -14.72 -2.11 1.05
CA ALA A 119 -13.90 -2.82 2.03
C ALA A 119 -14.77 -3.64 3.00
N ASP A 120 -14.42 -4.91 3.18
CA ASP A 120 -15.03 -5.80 4.15
C ASP A 120 -14.55 -5.44 5.56
N VAL A 121 -15.43 -4.79 6.31
CA VAL A 121 -15.18 -4.34 7.69
C VAL A 121 -15.13 -5.47 8.71
N SER A 122 -15.54 -6.69 8.33
CA SER A 122 -15.57 -7.87 9.22
C SER A 122 -14.25 -8.65 9.23
N VAL A 123 -13.31 -8.31 8.35
CA VAL A 123 -12.04 -9.04 8.22
C VAL A 123 -11.24 -8.99 9.51
N LYS A 124 -10.76 -10.16 9.93
CA LYS A 124 -9.83 -10.33 11.05
C LYS A 124 -8.40 -10.58 10.57
N ASN A 125 -7.46 -9.85 11.15
CA ASN A 125 -6.03 -10.11 10.99
C ASN A 125 -5.58 -11.37 11.75
N LYS A 126 -4.27 -11.65 11.78
CA LYS A 126 -3.71 -12.82 12.47
C LYS A 126 -3.96 -12.82 13.98
N ASP A 127 -4.07 -11.65 14.59
CA ASP A 127 -4.32 -11.50 16.03
C ASP A 127 -5.83 -11.57 16.36
N GLY A 128 -6.68 -11.80 15.36
CA GLY A 128 -8.13 -11.86 15.52
C GLY A 128 -8.80 -10.48 15.57
N ASN A 129 -8.06 -9.40 15.36
CA ASN A 129 -8.56 -8.04 15.43
C ASN A 129 -9.19 -7.59 14.11
N THR A 130 -10.36 -6.95 14.20
CA THR A 130 -10.99 -6.21 13.12
C THR A 130 -10.50 -4.76 13.08
N ALA A 131 -10.78 -4.03 12.00
CA ALA A 131 -10.51 -2.60 11.95
C ALA A 131 -11.24 -1.84 13.09
N LEU A 132 -12.45 -2.27 13.45
CA LEU A 132 -13.22 -1.65 14.55
C LEU A 132 -12.55 -1.91 15.91
N LYS A 133 -12.10 -3.15 16.16
CA LYS A 133 -11.38 -3.53 17.38
C LYS A 133 -10.12 -2.67 17.57
N ILE A 134 -9.35 -2.50 16.50
CA ILE A 134 -8.15 -1.64 16.51
C ILE A 134 -8.51 -0.19 16.77
N ALA A 135 -9.49 0.37 16.06
CA ALA A 135 -9.90 1.75 16.24
C ALA A 135 -10.49 2.04 17.64
N ALA A 136 -11.10 1.04 18.28
CA ALA A 136 -11.62 1.16 19.64
C ALA A 136 -10.52 1.11 20.72
N GLU A 137 -9.40 0.42 20.45
CA GLU A 137 -8.26 0.32 21.37
C GLU A 137 -7.34 1.54 21.31
N ILE A 138 -7.29 2.22 20.16
CA ILE A 138 -6.51 3.44 19.99
C ILE A 138 -7.35 4.64 20.46
N ASN A 139 -6.88 5.34 21.50
CA ASN A 139 -7.53 6.57 21.98
C ASN A 139 -7.69 7.59 20.83
N ASP A 140 -8.80 8.32 20.86
CA ASP A 140 -9.15 9.42 19.93
C ASP A 140 -9.60 9.05 18.50
N GLN A 141 -9.86 7.78 18.19
CA GLN A 141 -10.38 7.37 16.88
C GLN A 141 -11.92 7.27 16.78
N LYS A 142 -12.67 8.08 17.55
CA LYS A 142 -14.15 8.05 17.59
C LYS A 142 -14.83 8.17 16.22
N LYS A 143 -14.22 8.93 15.31
CA LYS A 143 -14.75 9.11 13.95
C LYS A 143 -14.62 7.84 13.12
N ILE A 144 -13.49 7.13 13.23
CA ILE A 144 -13.25 5.85 12.55
C ILE A 144 -14.19 4.77 13.09
N THR A 145 -14.36 4.70 14.42
CA THR A 145 -15.29 3.74 15.01
C THR A 145 -16.72 3.98 14.52
N SER A 146 -17.13 5.24 14.38
CA SER A 146 -18.47 5.59 13.88
C SER A 146 -18.63 5.16 12.41
N LEU A 147 -17.67 5.49 11.54
CA LEU A 147 -17.69 5.07 10.13
C LEU A 147 -17.75 3.55 9.98
N LEU A 148 -16.99 2.81 10.78
CA LEU A 148 -16.97 1.35 10.73
C LEU A 148 -18.30 0.76 11.20
N VAL A 149 -18.89 1.27 12.28
CA VAL A 149 -20.20 0.82 12.77
C VAL A 149 -21.31 1.12 11.76
N GLU A 150 -21.30 2.31 11.15
CA GLU A 150 -22.24 2.68 10.07
C GLU A 150 -22.10 1.77 8.84
N ALA A 151 -20.88 1.33 8.53
CA ALA A 151 -20.59 0.35 7.49
C ALA A 151 -20.94 -1.10 7.89
N GLY A 152 -21.53 -1.32 9.06
CA GLY A 152 -21.98 -2.64 9.54
C GLY A 152 -20.91 -3.45 10.28
N ALA A 153 -19.81 -2.83 10.72
CA ALA A 153 -18.82 -3.51 11.55
C ALA A 153 -19.41 -3.84 12.92
N VAL A 154 -19.33 -5.11 13.29
CA VAL A 154 -19.73 -5.60 14.61
C VAL A 154 -18.50 -5.73 15.52
N LYS A 155 -18.74 -5.58 16.82
CA LYS A 155 -17.73 -5.70 17.89
C LYS A 155 -17.14 -7.09 17.99
#